data_AF-A0A9W4MUH0-F1
#
_entry.id   AF-A0A9W4MUH0-F1
#
_cell.length_a   1.000
_cell.length_b   1.000
_cell.length_c   1.000
_cell.angle_alpha   90.00
_cell.angle_beta   90.00
_cell.angle_gamma   90.00
#
_symmetry.space_group_name_H-M   'P 1'
#
loop_
_entity.id
_entity.type
_entity.pdbx_description
1 polymer ?
#
loop_
_entity_poly.entity_id
_entity_poly.type
_entity_poly.pdbx_seq_one_letter_code
_entity_poly.pdbx_strand_id
1 'polypeptide(L)'
;MDSFQRLPTELVLQIIADTADFTGVENLISVSRKVRAVFECNSREIMQALSSSNPMTSQPEIKRLVSNAAVIYNPSIQCSSLDEYRVLTANNDELDSAQRFQSPEVACRMLHVAAQIQTLACACLTRMRENLVSGVGSSPAHAQGARRPFSWIEEYRMYWALWHIRCYSELRKAVGMPLLSPCTTDDSLIDPRWKWPYHEMQALNVYHTFADILMYRVEAIWTVAVVLDDLGVCAPLMSHGVIQPEHRSTISWELPPNVPLPSFSSFKLPRRVETKFSTWSPPQPPTSNPATKIWHLTPDHCTATSPQTGLFRSLHRRFMRPGSRAYQLGINNISLYRLSGVLIWDTWRLFTCGLYCQTRRERLETPDGGFLEPEPVFGFDNPHPWEGSYAQKWLQLGGAKE
;
A
#
# COMPACT_ATOMS: atom_id res chain seq x y z
N MET A 1 24.96 28.61 5.63
CA MET A 1 25.67 28.06 6.79
C MET A 1 24.71 27.13 7.53
N ASP A 2 25.17 25.99 8.05
CA ASP A 2 24.34 25.04 8.81
C ASP A 2 23.99 25.62 10.19
N SER A 3 22.77 26.12 10.36
CA SER A 3 22.30 26.74 11.61
C SER A 3 22.29 25.77 12.79
N PHE A 4 22.15 24.46 12.55
CA PHE A 4 22.15 23.44 13.60
C PHE A 4 23.49 23.38 14.33
N GLN A 5 24.60 23.78 13.69
CA GLN A 5 25.93 23.76 14.32
C GLN A 5 25.97 24.53 15.65
N ARG A 6 25.16 25.59 15.77
CA ARG A 6 25.11 26.46 16.95
C ARG A 6 24.16 25.96 18.06
N LEU A 7 23.28 25.02 17.76
CA LEU A 7 22.28 24.53 18.73
C LEU A 7 22.89 23.46 19.65
N PRO A 8 22.64 23.46 20.96
CA PRO A 8 22.96 22.32 21.84
C PRO A 8 22.36 21.00 21.31
N THR A 9 23.01 19.88 21.61
CA THR A 9 22.57 18.55 21.15
C THR A 9 21.16 18.22 21.61
N GLU A 10 20.79 18.67 22.81
CA GLU A 10 19.48 18.48 23.43
C GLU A 10 18.38 19.16 22.60
N LEU A 11 18.65 20.37 22.07
CA LEU A 11 17.71 21.06 21.19
C LEU A 11 17.60 20.37 19.83
N VAL A 12 18.70 19.81 19.32
CA VAL A 12 18.67 19.03 18.07
C VAL A 12 17.83 17.77 18.24
N LEU A 13 17.97 17.07 19.37
CA LEU A 13 17.13 15.91 19.70
C LEU A 13 15.65 16.29 19.81
N GLN A 14 15.34 17.39 20.48
CA GLN A 14 13.97 17.89 20.58
C GLN A 14 13.38 18.20 19.20
N ILE A 15 14.14 18.87 18.32
CA ILE A 15 13.70 19.15 16.94
C ILE A 15 13.42 17.85 16.17
N ILE A 16 14.30 16.84 16.28
CA ILE A 16 14.09 15.54 15.63
C ILE A 16 12.80 14.88 16.17
N ALA A 17 12.60 14.88 17.50
CA ALA A 17 11.43 14.30 18.13
C ALA A 17 10.13 14.99 17.68
N ASP A 18 10.17 16.32 17.55
CA ASP A 18 9.02 17.15 17.14
C ASP A 18 8.74 17.07 15.63
N THR A 19 9.69 16.62 14.82
CA THR A 19 9.53 16.50 13.36
C THR A 19 8.51 15.42 12.96
N ALA A 20 8.13 14.51 13.87
CA ALA A 20 6.98 13.58 13.84
C ALA A 20 6.78 12.67 12.59
N ASP A 21 7.53 12.83 11.51
CA ASP A 21 7.46 11.99 10.31
C ASP A 21 8.84 11.63 9.75
N PHE A 22 8.90 10.49 9.05
CA PHE A 22 10.17 9.91 8.56
C PHE A 22 10.83 10.79 7.49
N THR A 23 10.03 11.44 6.64
CA THR A 23 10.56 12.27 5.55
C THR A 23 11.18 13.55 6.11
N GLY A 24 10.54 14.18 7.10
CA GLY A 24 11.10 15.33 7.79
C GLY A 24 12.45 15.03 8.44
N VAL A 25 12.56 13.93 9.20
CA VAL A 25 13.81 13.55 9.87
C VAL A 25 14.91 13.17 8.86
N GLU A 26 14.56 12.43 7.80
CA GLU A 26 15.50 12.11 6.72
C GLU A 26 16.06 13.39 6.08
N ASN A 27 15.18 14.35 5.75
CA ASN A 27 15.59 15.62 5.17
C ASN A 27 16.54 16.37 6.10
N LEU A 28 16.26 16.44 7.41
CA LEU A 28 17.14 17.10 8.39
C LEU A 28 18.55 16.45 8.43
N ILE A 29 18.62 15.12 8.41
CA ILE A 29 19.89 14.37 8.42
C ILE A 29 20.66 14.51 7.10
N SER A 30 19.94 14.72 5.99
CA SER A 30 20.55 14.96 4.68
C SER A 30 21.23 16.34 4.58
N VAL A 31 20.66 17.36 5.24
CA VAL A 31 21.13 18.75 5.13
C VAL A 31 22.09 19.19 6.24
N SER A 32 22.07 18.56 7.42
CA SER A 32 22.94 18.92 8.55
C SER A 32 23.77 17.73 9.05
N ARG A 33 25.10 17.93 9.08
CA ARG A 33 26.04 16.95 9.65
C ARG A 33 25.85 16.77 11.15
N LYS A 34 25.47 17.84 11.87
CA LYS A 34 25.23 17.75 13.32
C LYS A 34 23.99 16.94 13.61
N VAL A 35 22.89 17.19 12.89
CA VAL A 35 21.67 16.37 13.03
C VAL A 35 21.97 14.91 12.74
N ARG A 36 22.75 14.62 11.68
CA ARG A 36 23.19 13.26 11.38
C ARG A 36 23.94 12.60 12.54
N ALA A 37 24.95 13.27 13.09
CA ALA A 37 25.71 12.74 14.21
C ALA A 37 24.84 12.50 15.45
N VAL A 38 23.92 13.43 15.75
CA VAL A 38 22.95 13.28 16.85
C VAL A 38 22.02 12.09 16.61
N PHE A 39 21.53 11.90 15.38
CA PHE A 39 20.73 10.74 15.01
C PHE A 39 21.51 9.44 15.17
N GLU A 40 22.74 9.35 14.64
CA GLU A 40 23.55 8.14 14.70
C GLU A 40 23.82 7.71 16.15
N CYS A 41 24.07 8.67 17.05
CA CYS A 41 24.26 8.42 18.49
C CYS A 41 22.99 8.00 19.24
N ASN A 42 21.79 8.30 18.73
CA ASN A 42 20.50 8.05 19.40
C ASN A 42 19.52 7.31 18.48
N SER A 43 20.07 6.52 17.55
CA SER A 43 19.34 6.00 16.40
C SER A 43 18.23 5.05 16.80
N ARG A 44 18.47 4.24 17.83
CA ARG A 44 17.48 3.33 18.42
C ARG A 44 16.28 4.08 18.98
N GLU A 45 16.53 5.05 19.87
CA GLU A 45 15.50 5.81 20.57
C GLU A 45 14.67 6.63 19.59
N ILE A 46 15.33 7.28 18.61
CA ILE A 46 14.66 8.07 17.58
C ILE A 46 13.80 7.16 16.68
N MET A 47 14.33 6.03 16.21
CA MET A 47 13.55 5.11 15.36
C MET A 47 12.36 4.51 16.09
N GLN A 48 12.52 4.18 17.38
CA GLN A 48 11.41 3.70 18.20
C GLN A 48 10.36 4.79 18.40
N ALA A 49 10.77 6.02 18.71
CA ALA A 49 9.87 7.16 18.85
C ALA A 49 9.09 7.43 17.56
N LEU A 50 9.78 7.52 16.41
CA LEU A 50 9.15 7.69 15.09
C LEU A 50 8.18 6.56 14.75
N SER A 51 8.57 5.32 15.02
CA SER A 51 7.72 4.16 14.75
C SER A 51 6.44 4.18 15.58
N SER A 52 6.53 4.69 16.81
CA SER A 52 5.42 4.74 17.78
C SER A 52 4.51 5.95 17.57
N SER A 53 5.08 7.09 17.14
CA SER A 53 4.33 8.32 16.89
C SER A 53 3.64 8.34 15.52
N ASN A 54 4.19 7.63 14.53
CA ASN A 54 3.60 7.57 13.20
C ASN A 54 2.34 6.68 13.18
N PRO A 55 1.19 7.20 12.72
CA PRO A 55 -0.10 6.49 12.73
C PRO A 55 -0.14 5.18 11.93
N MET A 56 0.78 5.01 10.97
CA MET A 56 0.87 3.83 10.11
C MET A 56 1.79 2.78 10.72
N THR A 57 3.02 3.16 11.09
CA THR A 57 4.00 2.19 11.63
C THR A 57 3.73 1.77 13.07
N SER A 58 2.88 2.50 13.80
CA SER A 58 2.38 2.08 15.10
C SER A 58 1.40 0.90 15.01
N GLN A 59 0.82 0.64 13.84
CA GLN A 59 -0.10 -0.48 13.65
C GLN A 59 0.64 -1.82 13.66
N PRO A 60 0.13 -2.86 14.34
CA PRO A 60 0.86 -4.12 14.55
C PRO A 60 1.37 -4.78 13.26
N GLU A 61 0.57 -4.81 12.20
CA GLU A 61 0.97 -5.41 10.93
C GLU A 61 2.12 -4.67 10.26
N ILE A 62 2.05 -3.33 10.20
CA ILE A 62 3.09 -2.51 9.57
C ILE A 62 4.34 -2.50 10.46
N LYS A 63 4.18 -2.40 11.78
CA LYS A 63 5.29 -2.53 12.75
C LYS A 63 6.08 -3.81 12.53
N ARG A 64 5.38 -4.94 12.35
CA ARG A 64 5.99 -6.23 11.99
C ARG A 64 6.72 -6.17 10.65
N LEU A 65 6.15 -5.55 9.63
CA LEU A 65 6.81 -5.43 8.32
C LEU A 65 8.06 -4.55 8.38
N VAL A 66 8.03 -3.43 9.09
CA VAL A 66 9.20 -2.57 9.36
C VAL A 66 10.29 -3.39 10.05
N SER A 67 9.91 -4.17 11.06
CA SER A 67 10.81 -5.05 11.80
C SER A 67 11.41 -6.14 10.91
N ASN A 68 10.63 -6.75 10.03
CA ASN A 68 11.08 -7.77 9.08
C ASN A 68 12.03 -7.17 8.04
N ALA A 69 11.73 -5.97 7.54
CA ALA A 69 12.63 -5.24 6.67
C ALA A 69 13.97 -4.95 7.35
N ALA A 70 13.98 -4.56 8.63
CA ALA A 70 15.21 -4.34 9.38
C ALA A 70 16.08 -5.61 9.47
N VAL A 71 15.48 -6.79 9.63
CA VAL A 71 16.19 -8.09 9.55
C VAL A 71 16.84 -8.28 8.19
N ILE A 72 16.10 -8.00 7.12
CA ILE A 72 16.63 -8.08 5.74
C ILE A 72 17.76 -7.06 5.55
N TYR A 73 17.70 -5.86 6.11
CA TYR A 73 18.74 -4.85 5.89
C TYR A 73 19.98 -4.99 6.76
N ASN A 74 19.91 -5.77 7.85
CA ASN A 74 21.02 -5.92 8.77
C ASN A 74 22.14 -6.78 8.14
N PRO A 75 23.33 -6.21 7.87
CA PRO A 75 24.42 -6.96 7.23
C PRO A 75 24.97 -8.09 8.10
N SER A 76 24.81 -8.00 9.43
CA SER A 76 25.26 -9.01 10.38
C SER A 76 24.35 -10.24 10.43
N ILE A 77 23.14 -10.15 9.87
CA ILE A 77 22.19 -11.27 9.82
C ILE A 77 22.37 -12.02 8.50
N GLN A 78 22.84 -13.25 8.62
CA GLN A 78 22.80 -14.26 7.56
C GLN A 78 21.67 -15.23 7.88
N CYS A 79 20.81 -15.48 6.90
CA CYS A 79 19.73 -16.43 7.02
C CYS A 79 19.93 -17.51 5.97
N SER A 80 19.99 -18.76 6.43
CA SER A 80 20.33 -19.93 5.61
C SER A 80 19.11 -20.65 5.05
N SER A 81 17.94 -20.46 5.65
CA SER A 81 16.69 -21.08 5.20
C SER A 81 15.46 -20.19 5.40
N LEU A 82 14.38 -20.51 4.69
CA LEU A 82 13.09 -19.88 4.87
C LEU A 82 12.59 -20.06 6.31
N ASP A 83 12.71 -21.25 6.90
CA ASP A 83 12.24 -21.51 8.27
C ASP A 83 13.02 -20.71 9.31
N GLU A 84 14.33 -20.52 9.13
CA GLU A 84 15.12 -19.62 9.98
C GLU A 84 14.60 -18.18 9.89
N TYR A 85 14.30 -17.70 8.67
CA TYR A 85 13.70 -16.37 8.48
C TYR A 85 12.33 -16.27 9.17
N ARG A 86 11.52 -17.34 9.15
CA ARG A 86 10.23 -17.38 9.86
C ARG A 86 10.42 -17.24 11.36
N VAL A 87 11.37 -17.96 11.94
CA VAL A 87 11.68 -17.87 13.37
C VAL A 87 12.14 -16.46 13.73
N LEU A 88 13.05 -15.87 12.95
CA LEU A 88 13.56 -14.51 13.16
C LEU A 88 12.45 -13.45 13.05
N THR A 89 11.43 -13.69 12.24
CA THR A 89 10.33 -12.74 11.99
C THR A 89 9.05 -13.04 12.76
N ALA A 90 8.95 -14.19 13.43
CA ALA A 90 7.81 -14.58 14.26
C ALA A 90 7.82 -13.83 15.61
N ASN A 91 8.98 -13.68 16.23
CA ASN A 91 9.15 -12.98 17.51
C ASN A 91 9.33 -11.47 17.25
N ASN A 92 8.23 -10.71 17.34
CA ASN A 92 8.24 -9.24 17.31
C ASN A 92 7.81 -8.66 18.64
N ASP A 93 8.40 -9.14 19.73
CA ASP A 93 8.29 -8.41 21.00
C ASP A 93 8.89 -7.00 20.82
N GLU A 94 8.37 -6.03 21.57
CA GLU A 94 8.81 -4.64 21.45
C GLU A 94 10.30 -4.47 21.76
N LEU A 95 10.83 -5.30 22.66
CA LEU A 95 12.23 -5.34 23.02
C LEU A 95 13.11 -5.82 21.85
N ASP A 96 12.73 -6.91 21.18
CA ASP A 96 13.45 -7.45 20.02
C ASP A 96 13.38 -6.50 18.82
N SER A 97 12.25 -5.83 18.63
CA SER A 97 12.08 -4.83 17.56
C SER A 97 13.00 -3.62 17.76
N ALA A 98 13.18 -3.17 19.00
CA ALA A 98 14.10 -2.07 19.32
C ALA A 98 15.58 -2.47 19.16
N GLN A 99 15.92 -3.75 19.38
CA GLN A 99 17.28 -4.24 19.17
C GLN A 99 17.69 -4.23 17.68
N ARG A 100 16.73 -4.36 16.76
CA ARG A 100 16.99 -4.36 15.31
C ARG A 100 17.54 -3.03 14.78
N PHE A 101 17.40 -1.94 15.53
CA PHE A 101 17.91 -0.61 15.19
C PHE A 101 19.16 -0.20 15.98
N GLN A 102 19.83 -1.14 16.67
CA GLN A 102 21.06 -0.84 17.41
C GLN A 102 22.20 -0.35 16.51
N SER A 103 22.27 -0.85 15.27
CA SER A 103 23.25 -0.37 14.29
C SER A 103 22.78 0.94 13.67
N PRO A 104 23.57 2.04 13.78
CA PRO A 104 23.25 3.31 13.14
C PRO A 104 23.07 3.18 11.62
N GLU A 105 23.81 2.28 10.98
CA GLU A 105 23.69 2.02 9.55
C GLU A 105 22.33 1.42 9.19
N VAL A 106 21.86 0.46 9.99
CA VAL A 106 20.54 -0.17 9.80
C VAL A 106 19.44 0.86 10.09
N ALA A 107 19.57 1.65 11.15
CA ALA A 107 18.63 2.71 11.49
C ALA A 107 18.53 3.78 10.39
N CYS A 108 19.66 4.30 9.89
CA CYS A 108 19.71 5.23 8.77
C CYS A 108 19.07 4.64 7.51
N ARG A 109 19.34 3.37 7.21
CA ARG A 109 18.74 2.69 6.06
C ARG A 109 17.23 2.53 6.23
N MET A 110 16.77 2.15 7.41
CA MET A 110 15.35 1.98 7.70
C MET A 110 14.59 3.29 7.71
N LEU A 111 15.20 4.38 8.20
CA LEU A 111 14.68 5.74 8.08
C LEU A 111 14.49 6.10 6.60
N HIS A 112 15.51 5.87 5.76
CA HIS A 112 15.44 6.12 4.32
C HIS A 112 14.32 5.31 3.66
N VAL A 113 14.17 4.03 4.01
CA VAL A 113 13.09 3.18 3.48
C VAL A 113 11.71 3.68 3.90
N ALA A 114 11.54 4.06 5.17
CA ALA A 114 10.27 4.56 5.67
C ALA A 114 9.87 5.89 5.02
N ALA A 115 10.82 6.82 4.85
CA ALA A 115 10.62 8.08 4.15
C ALA A 115 10.29 7.87 2.66
N GLN A 116 10.96 6.92 2.00
CA GLN A 116 10.61 6.50 0.63
C GLN A 116 9.20 5.93 0.55
N ILE A 117 8.78 5.07 1.48
CA ILE A 117 7.43 4.53 1.51
C ILE A 117 6.40 5.64 1.72
N GLN A 118 6.66 6.61 2.60
CA GLN A 118 5.79 7.77 2.79
C GLN A 118 5.65 8.60 1.51
N THR A 119 6.76 8.90 0.84
CA THR A 119 6.76 9.64 -0.43
C THR A 119 6.01 8.88 -1.53
N LEU A 120 6.22 7.57 -1.65
CA LEU A 120 5.52 6.72 -2.60
C LEU A 120 4.01 6.62 -2.29
N ALA A 121 3.64 6.50 -1.02
CA ALA A 121 2.24 6.48 -0.61
C ALA A 121 1.54 7.77 -1.05
N CYS A 122 2.16 8.92 -0.81
CA CYS A 122 1.65 10.23 -1.22
C CYS A 122 1.47 10.33 -2.75
N ALA A 123 2.48 9.90 -3.50
CA ALA A 123 2.44 9.92 -4.96
C ALA A 123 1.35 8.97 -5.52
N CYS A 124 1.28 7.73 -5.01
CA CYS A 124 0.29 6.74 -5.41
C CYS A 124 -1.14 7.21 -5.09
N LEU A 125 -1.41 7.68 -3.88
CA LEU A 125 -2.72 8.16 -3.47
C LEU A 125 -3.15 9.38 -4.32
N THR A 126 -2.23 10.30 -4.59
CA THR A 126 -2.52 11.46 -5.44
C THR A 126 -2.87 11.03 -6.85
N ARG A 127 -2.06 10.15 -7.46
CA ARG A 127 -2.30 9.62 -8.80
C ARG A 127 -3.62 8.86 -8.90
N MET A 128 -3.89 7.96 -7.95
CA MET A 128 -5.15 7.21 -7.92
C MET A 128 -6.34 8.17 -7.81
N ARG A 129 -6.24 9.22 -6.99
CA ARG A 129 -7.31 10.21 -6.83
C ARG A 129 -7.54 11.00 -8.12
N GLU A 130 -6.49 11.42 -8.82
CA GLU A 130 -6.59 12.08 -10.12
C GLU A 130 -7.32 11.19 -11.13
N ASN A 131 -6.93 9.92 -11.22
CA ASN A 131 -7.56 8.93 -12.08
C ASN A 131 -9.03 8.69 -11.68
N LEU A 132 -9.33 8.60 -10.38
CA LEU A 132 -10.70 8.46 -9.89
C LEU A 132 -11.56 9.68 -10.28
N VAL A 133 -11.07 10.90 -10.02
CA VAL A 133 -11.76 12.15 -10.37
C VAL A 133 -12.03 12.23 -11.87
N SER A 134 -11.05 11.84 -12.69
CA SER A 134 -11.22 11.78 -14.15
C SER A 134 -12.25 10.72 -14.56
N GLY A 135 -12.28 9.58 -13.88
CA GLY A 135 -13.12 8.44 -14.22
C GLY A 135 -14.57 8.54 -13.76
N VAL A 136 -14.85 9.22 -12.64
CA VAL A 136 -16.23 9.37 -12.13
C VAL A 136 -17.10 10.36 -12.91
N GLY A 137 -16.55 11.03 -13.92
CA GLY A 137 -17.24 11.62 -15.08
C GLY A 137 -18.44 12.56 -14.82
N SER A 138 -18.33 13.82 -15.27
CA SER A 138 -19.41 14.83 -15.46
C SER A 138 -20.23 15.28 -14.25
N SER A 139 -20.38 14.49 -13.19
CA SER A 139 -21.11 14.89 -11.98
C SER A 139 -20.21 15.68 -11.04
N PRO A 140 -20.46 16.99 -10.81
CA PRO A 140 -19.65 17.78 -9.89
C PRO A 140 -19.70 17.23 -8.45
N ALA A 141 -20.83 16.64 -8.05
CA ALA A 141 -20.99 16.06 -6.72
C ALA A 141 -20.11 14.82 -6.52
N HIS A 142 -20.05 13.90 -7.49
CA HIS A 142 -19.22 12.70 -7.39
C HIS A 142 -17.72 13.05 -7.45
N ALA A 143 -17.35 14.00 -8.32
CA ALA A 143 -15.98 14.49 -8.40
C ALA A 143 -15.54 15.15 -7.08
N GLN A 144 -16.45 15.87 -6.41
CA GLN A 144 -16.20 16.43 -5.08
C GLN A 144 -16.02 15.34 -4.01
N GLY A 145 -16.82 14.26 -4.07
CA GLY A 145 -16.64 13.07 -3.25
C GLY A 145 -15.26 12.44 -3.42
N ALA A 146 -14.82 12.27 -4.68
CA ALA A 146 -13.49 11.75 -5.01
C ALA A 146 -12.34 12.64 -4.51
N ARG A 147 -12.53 13.97 -4.45
CA ARG A 147 -11.52 14.95 -4.00
C ARG A 147 -11.39 15.09 -2.48
N ARG A 148 -12.20 14.39 -1.68
CA ARG A 148 -12.14 14.46 -0.23
C ARG A 148 -10.72 14.15 0.31
N PRO A 149 -10.33 14.68 1.47
CA PRO A 149 -9.08 14.31 2.13
C PRO A 149 -8.95 12.80 2.27
N PHE A 150 -7.72 12.28 2.23
CA PHE A 150 -7.47 10.86 2.42
C PHE A 150 -7.85 10.45 3.84
N SER A 151 -8.59 9.35 3.97
CA SER A 151 -8.88 8.81 5.28
C SER A 151 -7.72 7.96 5.78
N TRP A 152 -7.65 7.79 7.10
CA TRP A 152 -6.62 6.97 7.73
C TRP A 152 -6.57 5.54 7.18
N ILE A 153 -7.72 4.91 6.93
CA ILE A 153 -7.75 3.52 6.44
C ILE A 153 -7.24 3.39 4.99
N GLU A 154 -7.41 4.43 4.18
CA GLU A 154 -6.88 4.48 2.81
C GLU A 154 -5.35 4.54 2.82
N GLU A 155 -4.80 5.41 3.67
CA GLU A 155 -3.36 5.51 3.91
C GLU A 155 -2.81 4.21 4.48
N TYR A 156 -3.47 3.62 5.48
CA TYR A 156 -3.08 2.35 6.05
C TYR A 156 -2.96 1.25 4.99
N ARG A 157 -3.97 1.09 4.12
CA ARG A 157 -3.96 0.09 3.04
C ARG A 157 -2.82 0.33 2.06
N MET A 158 -2.56 1.59 1.71
CA MET A 158 -1.44 1.99 0.85
C MET A 158 -0.09 1.62 1.48
N TYR A 159 0.14 2.05 2.73
CA TYR A 159 1.38 1.75 3.45
C TYR A 159 1.58 0.26 3.63
N TRP A 160 0.54 -0.46 4.05
CA TRP A 160 0.57 -1.91 4.21
C TRP A 160 1.01 -2.61 2.92
N ALA A 161 0.41 -2.25 1.79
CA ALA A 161 0.77 -2.81 0.48
C ALA A 161 2.21 -2.46 0.09
N LEU A 162 2.64 -1.20 0.24
CA LEU A 162 4.00 -0.76 -0.05
C LEU A 162 5.05 -1.49 0.79
N TRP A 163 4.80 -1.69 2.09
CA TRP A 163 5.68 -2.44 2.97
C TRP A 163 5.80 -3.90 2.55
N HIS A 164 4.71 -4.56 2.15
CA HIS A 164 4.78 -5.92 1.60
C HIS A 164 5.59 -5.97 0.29
N ILE A 165 5.34 -5.06 -0.66
CA ILE A 165 6.09 -4.99 -1.91
C ILE A 165 7.58 -4.78 -1.63
N ARG A 166 7.91 -3.90 -0.68
CA ARG A 166 9.29 -3.61 -0.26
C ARG A 166 9.94 -4.84 0.37
N CYS A 167 9.34 -5.41 1.41
CA CYS A 167 9.86 -6.61 2.08
C CYS A 167 10.05 -7.76 1.10
N TYR A 168 9.07 -8.02 0.25
CA TYR A 168 9.13 -9.07 -0.76
C TYR A 168 10.28 -8.86 -1.76
N SER A 169 10.40 -7.64 -2.29
CA SER A 169 11.43 -7.31 -3.28
C SER A 169 12.84 -7.46 -2.69
N GLU A 170 13.03 -7.01 -1.45
CA GLU A 170 14.33 -7.05 -0.79
C GLU A 170 14.69 -8.46 -0.31
N LEU A 171 13.71 -9.26 0.10
CA LEU A 171 13.90 -10.67 0.42
C LEU A 171 14.37 -11.44 -0.82
N ARG A 172 13.74 -11.24 -1.98
CA ARG A 172 14.17 -11.84 -3.26
C ARG A 172 15.61 -11.45 -3.63
N LYS A 173 15.96 -10.17 -3.45
CA LYS A 173 17.34 -9.69 -3.67
C LYS A 173 18.33 -10.35 -2.71
N ALA A 174 17.99 -10.47 -1.42
CA ALA A 174 18.86 -11.04 -0.40
C ALA A 174 19.23 -12.51 -0.70
N VAL A 175 18.28 -13.29 -1.21
CA VAL A 175 18.48 -14.70 -1.59
C VAL A 175 19.02 -14.88 -3.01
N GLY A 176 19.34 -13.78 -3.72
CA GLY A 176 19.83 -13.80 -5.10
C GLY A 176 18.87 -14.43 -6.11
N MET A 177 17.57 -14.43 -5.82
CA MET A 177 16.58 -14.79 -6.83
C MET A 177 16.63 -13.71 -7.92
N PRO A 178 16.95 -14.08 -9.19
CA PRO A 178 16.96 -13.11 -10.27
C PRO A 178 15.63 -12.37 -10.29
N LEU A 179 15.69 -11.04 -10.27
CA LEU A 179 14.64 -10.25 -10.91
C LEU A 179 14.72 -10.70 -12.37
N LEU A 180 13.63 -11.20 -12.94
CA LEU A 180 13.58 -11.78 -14.28
C LEU A 180 13.76 -10.70 -15.38
N SER A 181 14.83 -9.93 -15.29
CA SER A 181 15.23 -8.88 -16.22
C SER A 181 16.33 -9.41 -17.13
N PRO A 182 16.17 -9.34 -18.46
CA PRO A 182 17.27 -9.57 -19.39
C PRO A 182 18.15 -8.33 -19.60
N CYS A 183 17.84 -7.19 -18.96
CA CYS A 183 18.45 -5.90 -19.26
C CYS A 183 19.54 -5.51 -18.25
N THR A 184 20.58 -6.33 -18.13
CA THR A 184 21.96 -5.92 -17.80
C THR A 184 22.86 -7.13 -17.98
N THR A 185 23.56 -7.21 -19.10
CA THR A 185 24.68 -8.13 -19.37
C THR A 185 25.95 -7.72 -18.63
N ASP A 186 25.81 -7.19 -17.40
CA ASP A 186 26.95 -6.91 -16.55
C ASP A 186 27.00 -8.03 -15.50
N ASP A 187 27.84 -9.02 -15.82
CA ASP A 187 28.12 -10.29 -15.12
C ASP A 187 28.78 -10.10 -13.74
N SER A 188 28.43 -9.05 -12.99
CA SER A 188 28.64 -9.08 -11.55
C SER A 188 27.53 -9.95 -10.95
N LEU A 189 27.72 -11.28 -10.98
CA LEU A 189 27.03 -12.23 -10.11
C LEU A 189 27.07 -11.67 -8.68
N ILE A 190 25.98 -11.03 -8.27
CA ILE A 190 25.82 -10.60 -6.88
C ILE A 190 25.72 -11.90 -6.10
N ASP A 191 26.79 -12.27 -5.39
CA ASP A 191 26.77 -13.42 -4.49
C ASP A 191 25.61 -13.21 -3.52
N PRO A 192 24.57 -14.07 -3.53
CA PRO A 192 23.45 -13.93 -2.63
C PRO A 192 23.96 -13.88 -1.20
N ARG A 193 23.60 -12.82 -0.48
CA ARG A 193 23.95 -12.72 0.93
C ARG A 193 23.34 -13.87 1.73
N TRP A 194 22.15 -14.34 1.34
CA TRP A 194 21.45 -15.45 1.98
C TRP A 194 21.45 -16.66 1.06
N LYS A 195 22.09 -17.75 1.49
CA LYS A 195 22.34 -18.95 0.68
C LYS A 195 21.24 -20.00 0.86
N TRP A 196 20.02 -19.63 0.50
CA TRP A 196 18.88 -20.54 0.62
C TRP A 196 18.94 -21.67 -0.42
N PRO A 197 18.44 -22.87 -0.10
CA PRO A 197 18.20 -23.90 -1.11
C PRO A 197 17.21 -23.42 -2.19
N TYR A 198 17.41 -23.83 -3.45
CA TYR A 198 16.57 -23.40 -4.57
C TYR A 198 15.07 -23.67 -4.37
N HIS A 199 14.71 -24.81 -3.78
CA HIS A 199 13.30 -25.15 -3.51
C HIS A 199 12.64 -24.20 -2.50
N GLU A 200 13.41 -23.69 -1.52
CA GLU A 200 12.93 -22.69 -0.57
C GLU A 200 12.84 -21.29 -1.21
N MET A 201 13.76 -20.96 -2.12
CA MET A 201 13.64 -19.76 -2.93
C MET A 201 12.35 -19.78 -3.77
N GLN A 202 12.01 -20.92 -4.37
CA GLN A 202 10.75 -21.09 -5.12
C GLN A 202 9.51 -20.93 -4.25
N ALA A 203 9.58 -21.25 -2.95
CA ALA A 203 8.48 -21.03 -2.02
C ALA A 203 8.13 -19.53 -1.86
N LEU A 204 9.05 -18.61 -2.21
CA LEU A 204 8.73 -17.17 -2.28
C LEU A 204 7.76 -16.80 -3.39
N ASN A 205 7.50 -17.68 -4.37
CA ASN A 205 6.45 -17.44 -5.36
C ASN A 205 5.05 -17.50 -4.74
N VAL A 206 4.89 -18.18 -3.59
CA VAL A 206 3.65 -18.22 -2.80
C VAL A 206 3.75 -17.36 -1.54
N TYR A 207 4.45 -16.23 -1.62
CA TYR A 207 4.69 -15.33 -0.47
C TYR A 207 3.41 -14.94 0.27
N HIS A 208 2.29 -14.77 -0.43
CA HIS A 208 1.01 -14.45 0.21
C HIS A 208 0.57 -15.52 1.21
N THR A 209 0.79 -16.80 0.92
CA THR A 209 0.51 -17.91 1.86
C THR A 209 1.44 -17.85 3.06
N PHE A 210 2.74 -17.64 2.80
CA PHE A 210 3.74 -17.57 3.86
C PHE A 210 3.52 -16.37 4.80
N ALA A 211 3.19 -15.20 4.24
CA ALA A 211 2.98 -13.97 4.98
C ALA A 211 1.55 -13.83 5.54
N ASP A 212 0.73 -14.90 5.48
CA ASP A 212 -0.67 -14.95 5.91
C ASP A 212 -1.52 -13.80 5.34
N ILE A 213 -1.30 -13.53 4.05
CA ILE A 213 -2.02 -12.49 3.31
C ILE A 213 -3.25 -13.13 2.67
N LEU A 214 -4.40 -12.77 3.19
CA LEU A 214 -5.67 -13.20 2.63
C LEU A 214 -5.78 -12.75 1.16
N MET A 215 -6.28 -13.65 0.31
CA MET A 215 -6.27 -13.49 -1.16
C MET A 215 -6.92 -12.18 -1.65
N TYR A 216 -7.88 -11.63 -0.91
CA TYR A 216 -8.53 -10.35 -1.24
C TYR A 216 -7.65 -9.13 -0.91
N ARG A 217 -6.71 -9.24 0.03
CA ARG A 217 -5.73 -8.18 0.34
C ARG A 217 -4.55 -8.21 -0.62
N VAL A 218 -4.25 -9.38 -1.21
CA VAL A 218 -3.26 -9.50 -2.29
C VAL A 218 -3.60 -8.55 -3.43
N GLU A 219 -4.88 -8.34 -3.72
CA GLU A 219 -5.31 -7.41 -4.77
C GLU A 219 -4.95 -5.94 -4.48
N ALA A 220 -4.86 -5.53 -3.21
CA ALA A 220 -4.35 -4.21 -2.85
C ALA A 220 -2.85 -4.08 -3.21
N ILE A 221 -2.06 -5.14 -3.04
CA ILE A 221 -0.65 -5.20 -3.45
C ILE A 221 -0.54 -5.02 -4.98
N TRP A 222 -1.35 -5.75 -5.75
CA TRP A 222 -1.37 -5.61 -7.21
C TRP A 222 -1.84 -4.23 -7.66
N THR A 223 -2.82 -3.66 -6.97
CA THR A 223 -3.32 -2.30 -7.22
C THR A 223 -2.22 -1.26 -7.06
N VAL A 224 -1.49 -1.31 -5.94
CA VAL A 224 -0.36 -0.41 -5.68
C VAL A 224 0.77 -0.65 -6.69
N ALA A 225 1.08 -1.90 -7.03
CA ALA A 225 2.11 -2.21 -8.01
C ALA A 225 1.83 -1.62 -9.40
N VAL A 226 0.58 -1.66 -9.87
CA VAL A 226 0.18 -1.06 -11.15
C VAL A 226 0.35 0.47 -11.13
N VAL A 227 0.03 1.12 -10.01
CA VAL A 227 0.22 2.58 -9.89
C VAL A 227 1.69 2.96 -9.77
N LEU A 228 2.50 2.16 -9.09
CA LEU A 228 3.96 2.34 -9.08
C LEU A 228 4.55 2.28 -10.50
N ASP A 229 4.09 1.33 -11.32
CA ASP A 229 4.50 1.21 -12.73
C ASP A 229 4.08 2.45 -13.55
N ASP A 230 2.85 2.94 -13.38
CA ASP A 230 2.35 4.20 -14.01
C ASP A 230 3.15 5.44 -13.57
N LEU A 231 3.64 5.46 -12.33
CA LEU A 231 4.53 6.51 -11.82
C LEU A 231 5.98 6.37 -12.34
N GLY A 232 6.28 5.32 -13.12
CA GLY A 232 7.60 5.06 -13.68
C GLY A 232 8.58 4.40 -12.70
N VAL A 233 8.08 3.83 -11.60
CA VAL A 233 8.86 2.96 -10.73
C VAL A 233 8.87 1.57 -11.39
N CYS A 234 9.86 1.29 -12.22
CA CYS A 234 9.87 0.06 -13.02
C CYS A 234 9.96 -1.20 -12.15
N ALA A 235 8.95 -2.07 -12.25
CA ALA A 235 9.04 -3.45 -11.78
C ALA A 235 9.63 -4.34 -12.90
N PRO A 236 10.75 -5.05 -12.66
CA PRO A 236 11.31 -5.98 -13.64
C PRO A 236 10.32 -7.08 -14.04
N LEU A 237 9.54 -7.59 -13.07
CA LEU A 237 8.55 -8.64 -13.29
C LEU A 237 7.31 -8.18 -14.06
N MET A 238 6.99 -6.88 -14.03
CA MET A 238 5.88 -6.31 -14.79
C MET A 238 6.33 -5.88 -16.18
N SER A 239 7.53 -5.33 -16.33
CA SER A 239 8.02 -4.74 -17.58
C SER A 239 8.51 -5.76 -18.61
N HIS A 240 8.88 -7.00 -18.23
CA HIS A 240 9.44 -7.98 -19.16
C HIS A 240 8.85 -9.39 -19.00
N GLY A 241 7.88 -9.73 -19.87
CA GLY A 241 7.65 -11.06 -20.44
C GLY A 241 7.28 -12.26 -19.54
N VAL A 242 7.49 -12.23 -18.22
CA VAL A 242 7.22 -13.38 -17.34
C VAL A 242 5.78 -13.38 -16.83
N ILE A 243 5.23 -12.21 -16.57
CA ILE A 243 3.80 -12.02 -16.42
C ILE A 243 3.28 -11.71 -17.82
N GLN A 244 2.68 -12.72 -18.47
CA GLN A 244 2.08 -12.51 -19.78
C GLN A 244 1.11 -11.31 -19.73
N PRO A 245 1.02 -10.47 -20.78
CA PRO A 245 0.22 -9.25 -20.77
C PRO A 245 -1.22 -9.44 -20.29
N GLU A 246 -1.82 -10.61 -20.50
CA GLU A 246 -3.16 -10.93 -19.99
C GLU A 246 -3.26 -10.85 -18.46
N HIS A 247 -2.22 -11.22 -17.71
CA HIS A 247 -2.24 -11.20 -16.25
C HIS A 247 -2.28 -9.77 -15.67
N ARG A 248 -1.86 -8.75 -16.44
CA ARG A 248 -2.02 -7.34 -16.02
C ARG A 248 -3.48 -6.93 -15.91
N SER A 249 -4.32 -7.55 -16.74
CA SER A 249 -5.76 -7.37 -16.80
C SER A 249 -6.53 -8.38 -15.93
N THR A 250 -5.85 -9.40 -15.39
CA THR A 250 -6.44 -10.42 -14.50
C THR A 250 -6.40 -10.02 -13.02
N ILE A 251 -7.41 -10.46 -12.28
CA ILE A 251 -7.51 -10.24 -10.83
C ILE A 251 -6.65 -11.24 -10.05
N SER A 252 -6.08 -10.84 -8.91
CA SER A 252 -5.16 -11.68 -8.15
C SER A 252 -5.75 -13.02 -7.72
N TRP A 253 -7.05 -13.08 -7.44
CA TRP A 253 -7.74 -14.33 -7.06
C TRP A 253 -8.12 -15.23 -8.23
N GLU A 254 -7.81 -14.84 -9.46
CA GLU A 254 -7.97 -15.65 -10.67
C GLU A 254 -6.61 -16.09 -11.24
N LEU A 255 -5.52 -15.53 -10.70
CA LEU A 255 -4.17 -15.98 -11.02
C LEU A 255 -3.91 -17.37 -10.44
N PRO A 256 -3.10 -18.21 -11.13
CA PRO A 256 -2.60 -19.45 -10.56
C PRO A 256 -1.94 -19.21 -9.19
N PRO A 257 -2.04 -20.16 -8.24
CA PRO A 257 -1.54 -19.97 -6.87
C PRO A 257 -0.04 -19.72 -6.80
N ASN A 258 0.71 -20.14 -7.81
CA ASN A 258 2.16 -20.03 -7.94
C ASN A 258 2.62 -18.72 -8.63
N VAL A 259 1.72 -17.77 -8.91
CA VAL A 259 2.13 -16.47 -9.46
C VAL A 259 2.78 -15.62 -8.35
N PRO A 260 4.05 -15.21 -8.50
CA PRO A 260 4.74 -14.38 -7.52
C PRO A 260 4.10 -13.00 -7.40
N LEU A 261 4.24 -12.39 -6.23
CA LEU A 261 3.87 -10.99 -6.05
C LEU A 261 4.72 -10.07 -6.93
N PRO A 262 4.25 -8.84 -7.21
CA PRO A 262 5.07 -7.84 -7.89
C PRO A 262 6.35 -7.54 -7.10
N SER A 263 7.49 -7.50 -7.78
CA SER A 263 8.77 -7.11 -7.18
C SER A 263 9.49 -6.04 -8.00
N PHE A 264 10.25 -5.18 -7.31
CA PHE A 264 10.86 -3.98 -7.86
C PHE A 264 12.37 -3.94 -7.56
N SER A 265 13.18 -3.64 -8.58
CA SER A 265 14.63 -3.44 -8.43
C SER A 265 14.94 -2.15 -7.70
N SER A 266 14.11 -1.12 -7.90
CA SER A 266 14.26 0.21 -7.32
C SER A 266 12.89 0.75 -6.92
N PHE A 267 12.88 1.59 -5.89
CA PHE A 267 11.70 2.29 -5.38
C PHE A 267 11.84 3.81 -5.51
N LYS A 268 12.81 4.27 -6.31
CA LYS A 268 13.05 5.68 -6.57
C LYS A 268 12.05 6.19 -7.60
N LEU A 269 11.34 7.25 -7.27
CA LEU A 269 10.52 7.97 -8.24
C LEU A 269 11.42 8.66 -9.29
N PRO A 270 11.02 8.69 -10.56
CA PRO A 270 11.68 9.53 -11.54
C PRO A 270 11.63 11.00 -11.09
N ARG A 271 12.74 11.75 -11.19
CA ARG A 271 12.82 13.16 -10.73
C ARG A 271 11.68 14.05 -11.26
N ARG A 272 11.24 13.83 -12.50
CA ARG A 272 10.14 14.59 -13.14
C ARG A 272 8.77 14.35 -12.47
N VAL A 273 8.62 13.22 -11.80
CA VAL A 273 7.41 12.76 -11.13
C VAL A 273 7.46 13.17 -9.67
N GLU A 274 8.62 12.99 -9.02
CA GLU A 274 8.87 13.36 -7.62
C GLU A 274 8.52 14.82 -7.32
N THR A 275 8.92 15.77 -8.17
CA THR A 275 8.64 17.21 -7.96
C THR A 275 7.17 17.60 -8.12
N LYS A 276 6.31 16.70 -8.59
CA LYS A 276 4.87 16.98 -8.80
C LYS A 276 4.01 16.65 -7.59
N PHE A 277 4.52 15.86 -6.65
CA PHE A 277 3.74 15.39 -5.51
C PHE A 277 4.24 16.03 -4.23
N SER A 278 3.31 16.51 -3.41
CA SER A 278 3.60 16.92 -2.05
C SER A 278 3.64 15.69 -1.16
N THR A 279 4.63 15.61 -0.28
CA THR A 279 4.64 14.62 0.81
C THR A 279 3.92 15.21 2.02
N TRP A 280 3.11 14.39 2.69
CA TRP A 280 2.42 14.77 3.92
C TRP A 280 2.58 13.69 4.99
N SER A 281 2.25 14.04 6.23
CA SER A 281 2.21 13.10 7.34
C SER A 281 0.85 12.38 7.36
N PRO A 282 0.81 11.05 7.55
CA PRO A 282 -0.46 10.32 7.57
C PRO A 282 -1.41 10.87 8.64
N PRO A 283 -2.74 10.87 8.40
CA PRO A 283 -3.71 11.32 9.38
C PRO A 283 -3.70 10.42 10.61
N GLN A 284 -4.28 10.87 11.72
CA GLN A 284 -4.48 10.05 12.91
C GLN A 284 -5.65 9.07 12.72
N PRO A 285 -5.63 7.89 13.36
CA PRO A 285 -6.77 6.97 13.32
C PRO A 285 -8.01 7.66 13.92
N PRO A 286 -9.18 7.55 13.29
CA PRO A 286 -10.39 8.17 13.81
C PRO A 286 -10.86 7.48 15.08
N THR A 287 -11.48 8.24 15.99
CA THR A 287 -12.13 7.68 17.18
C THR A 287 -13.26 6.73 16.77
N SER A 288 -13.34 5.59 17.45
CA SER A 288 -14.35 4.57 17.20
C SER A 288 -15.73 5.06 17.69
N ASN A 289 -16.67 5.25 16.76
CA ASN A 289 -18.05 5.64 17.01
C ASN A 289 -18.98 4.95 15.98
N PRO A 290 -20.32 5.02 16.12
CA PRO A 290 -21.23 4.35 15.19
C PRO A 290 -21.00 4.71 13.73
N ALA A 291 -20.79 6.00 13.42
CA ALA A 291 -20.47 6.47 12.07
C ALA A 291 -19.15 5.90 11.53
N THR A 292 -18.06 5.93 12.29
CA THR A 292 -16.76 5.44 11.81
C THR A 292 -16.75 3.91 11.67
N LYS A 293 -17.50 3.19 12.50
CA LYS A 293 -17.66 1.73 12.41
C LYS A 293 -18.45 1.31 11.18
N ILE A 294 -19.62 1.91 10.93
CA ILE A 294 -20.48 1.48 9.82
C ILE A 294 -19.83 1.71 8.45
N TRP A 295 -18.96 2.72 8.35
CA TRP A 295 -18.19 3.03 7.15
C TRP A 295 -16.81 2.37 7.12
N HIS A 296 -16.49 1.51 8.10
CA HIS A 296 -15.23 0.76 8.18
C HIS A 296 -13.97 1.63 8.19
N LEU A 297 -14.01 2.76 8.90
CA LEU A 297 -12.92 3.75 8.96
C LEU A 297 -11.95 3.52 10.13
N THR A 298 -12.29 2.62 11.06
CA THR A 298 -11.52 2.38 12.29
C THR A 298 -10.45 1.29 12.11
N PRO A 299 -9.42 1.24 12.98
CA PRO A 299 -8.38 0.21 12.96
C PRO A 299 -8.88 -1.24 13.00
N ASP A 300 -10.04 -1.49 13.62
CA ASP A 300 -10.66 -2.83 13.70
C ASP A 300 -10.97 -3.42 12.31
N HIS A 301 -11.03 -2.59 11.28
CA HIS A 301 -11.32 -2.98 9.90
C HIS A 301 -10.08 -3.07 9.00
N CYS A 302 -8.87 -2.97 9.57
CA CYS A 302 -7.61 -3.12 8.84
C CYS A 302 -7.41 -4.52 8.23
N THR A 303 -7.80 -5.55 8.97
CA THR A 303 -7.66 -6.96 8.56
C THR A 303 -8.84 -7.47 7.74
N ALA A 304 -9.98 -6.78 7.81
CA ALA A 304 -11.22 -7.20 7.17
C ALA A 304 -11.13 -7.12 5.64
N THR A 305 -11.90 -7.97 4.95
CA THR A 305 -12.14 -7.79 3.52
C THR A 305 -12.79 -6.45 3.31
N SER A 306 -12.18 -5.61 2.49
CA SER A 306 -12.77 -4.34 2.17
C SER A 306 -14.09 -4.59 1.40
N PRO A 307 -15.21 -3.95 1.78
CA PRO A 307 -16.51 -4.19 1.15
C PRO A 307 -16.45 -4.02 -0.37
N GLN A 308 -15.63 -3.09 -0.85
CA GLN A 308 -15.45 -2.83 -2.27
C GLN A 308 -14.73 -3.95 -3.01
N THR A 309 -13.77 -4.65 -2.40
CA THR A 309 -13.16 -5.84 -3.03
C THR A 309 -14.17 -6.97 -3.13
N GLY A 310 -14.99 -7.16 -2.10
CA GLY A 310 -16.10 -8.11 -2.12
C GLY A 310 -17.12 -7.77 -3.22
N LEU A 311 -17.48 -6.51 -3.35
CA LEU A 311 -18.40 -6.01 -4.36
C LEU A 311 -17.85 -6.14 -5.77
N PHE A 312 -16.60 -5.72 -6.00
CA PHE A 312 -15.93 -5.88 -7.29
C PHE A 312 -15.85 -7.35 -7.70
N ARG A 313 -15.54 -8.25 -6.77
CA ARG A 313 -15.55 -9.69 -7.02
C ARG A 313 -16.94 -10.22 -7.39
N SER A 314 -17.98 -9.77 -6.71
CA SER A 314 -19.37 -10.14 -7.03
C SER A 314 -19.79 -9.65 -8.40
N LEU A 315 -19.46 -8.40 -8.74
CA LEU A 315 -19.67 -7.82 -10.06
C LEU A 315 -18.92 -8.62 -11.12
N HIS A 316 -17.62 -8.85 -10.94
CA HIS A 316 -16.79 -9.64 -11.85
C HIS A 316 -17.41 -11.00 -12.17
N ARG A 317 -17.79 -11.76 -11.13
CA ARG A 317 -18.46 -13.07 -11.29
C ARG A 317 -19.79 -12.98 -12.04
N ARG A 318 -20.58 -11.91 -11.83
CA ARG A 318 -21.85 -11.70 -12.53
C ARG A 318 -21.62 -11.41 -14.01
N PHE A 319 -20.59 -10.63 -14.33
CA PHE A 319 -20.26 -10.23 -15.69
C PHE A 319 -19.53 -11.30 -16.51
N MET A 320 -18.81 -12.22 -15.85
CA MET A 320 -18.16 -13.37 -16.48
C MET A 320 -19.12 -14.53 -16.81
N ARG A 321 -20.43 -14.42 -16.52
CA ARG A 321 -21.40 -15.46 -16.89
C ARG A 321 -21.61 -15.49 -18.42
N PRO A 322 -21.48 -16.67 -19.07
CA PRO A 322 -21.74 -16.81 -20.50
C PRO A 322 -23.13 -16.27 -20.88
N GLY A 323 -23.18 -15.39 -21.90
CA GLY A 323 -24.43 -14.78 -22.40
C GLY A 323 -24.78 -13.39 -21.85
N SER A 324 -24.00 -12.84 -20.91
CA SER A 324 -24.19 -11.47 -20.44
C SER A 324 -23.68 -10.45 -21.47
N ARG A 325 -24.49 -9.47 -21.89
CA ARG A 325 -24.01 -8.32 -22.73
C ARG A 325 -22.85 -7.56 -22.06
N ALA A 326 -22.77 -7.58 -20.73
CA ALA A 326 -21.71 -6.93 -19.99
C ALA A 326 -20.37 -7.71 -19.98
N TYR A 327 -20.34 -8.97 -20.46
CA TYR A 327 -19.09 -9.68 -20.78
C TYR A 327 -18.25 -8.92 -21.82
N GLN A 328 -18.89 -8.11 -22.67
CA GLN A 328 -18.24 -7.35 -23.75
C GLN A 328 -17.83 -5.92 -23.35
N LEU A 329 -18.22 -5.42 -22.17
CA LEU A 329 -18.22 -3.98 -21.85
C LEU A 329 -17.14 -3.50 -20.86
N GLY A 330 -16.04 -4.24 -20.65
CA GLY A 330 -14.80 -3.61 -20.12
C GLY A 330 -14.39 -3.90 -18.68
N ILE A 331 -15.13 -4.71 -17.90
CA ILE A 331 -14.65 -5.17 -16.58
C ILE A 331 -13.43 -6.10 -16.69
N ASN A 332 -13.17 -6.64 -17.88
CA ASN A 332 -11.99 -7.45 -18.16
C ASN A 332 -10.67 -6.66 -18.05
N ASN A 333 -10.71 -5.32 -18.13
CA ASN A 333 -9.50 -4.50 -17.96
C ASN A 333 -9.37 -4.02 -16.52
N ILE A 334 -9.01 -4.92 -15.59
CA ILE A 334 -8.82 -4.55 -14.18
C ILE A 334 -7.79 -3.43 -13.99
N SER A 335 -6.86 -3.26 -14.94
CA SER A 335 -5.78 -2.27 -14.82
C SER A 335 -6.33 -0.84 -14.63
N LEU A 336 -7.44 -0.48 -15.28
CA LEU A 336 -8.05 0.85 -15.11
C LEU A 336 -8.66 1.04 -13.70
N TYR A 337 -9.24 -0.02 -13.15
CA TYR A 337 -9.73 -0.03 -11.78
C TYR A 337 -8.58 0.05 -10.76
N ARG A 338 -7.48 -0.66 -11.01
CA ARG A 338 -6.25 -0.56 -10.21
C ARG A 338 -5.67 0.86 -10.25
N LEU A 339 -5.57 1.45 -11.45
CA LEU A 339 -5.05 2.81 -11.64
C LEU A 339 -5.90 3.87 -10.93
N SER A 340 -7.21 3.67 -10.85
CA SER A 340 -8.12 4.55 -10.11
C SER A 340 -8.15 4.28 -8.60
N GLY A 341 -7.49 3.22 -8.11
CA GLY A 341 -7.37 2.92 -6.68
C GLY A 341 -8.64 2.41 -6.01
N VAL A 342 -9.67 1.95 -6.77
CA VAL A 342 -10.97 1.54 -6.19
C VAL A 342 -10.88 0.46 -5.14
N LEU A 343 -9.81 -0.33 -5.12
CA LEU A 343 -9.59 -1.40 -4.15
C LEU A 343 -8.87 -0.91 -2.87
N ILE A 344 -8.34 0.32 -2.90
CA ILE A 344 -7.71 1.00 -1.77
C ILE A 344 -8.72 1.87 -1.02
N TRP A 345 -9.57 2.60 -1.76
CA TRP A 345 -10.51 3.58 -1.20
C TRP A 345 -11.43 3.04 -0.12
N ASP A 346 -11.77 3.90 0.84
CA ASP A 346 -12.74 3.53 1.86
C ASP A 346 -14.17 3.52 1.32
N THR A 347 -15.05 2.86 2.08
CA THR A 347 -16.45 2.67 1.68
C THR A 347 -17.19 4.00 1.57
N TRP A 348 -16.82 4.99 2.39
CA TRP A 348 -17.43 6.31 2.37
C TRP A 348 -17.03 7.12 1.14
N ARG A 349 -15.75 7.14 0.75
CA ARG A 349 -15.30 7.77 -0.51
C ARG A 349 -16.05 7.17 -1.69
N LEU A 350 -16.06 5.84 -1.80
CA LEU A 350 -16.74 5.17 -2.92
C LEU A 350 -18.25 5.46 -2.91
N PHE A 351 -18.88 5.53 -1.74
CA PHE A 351 -20.29 5.92 -1.62
C PHE A 351 -20.52 7.33 -2.18
N THR A 352 -19.69 8.28 -1.78
CA THR A 352 -19.80 9.69 -2.23
C THR A 352 -19.49 9.87 -3.72
N CYS A 353 -18.72 8.96 -4.30
CA CYS A 353 -18.48 8.88 -5.74
C CYS A 353 -19.63 8.22 -6.51
N GLY A 354 -20.65 7.69 -5.82
CA GLY A 354 -21.71 6.88 -6.42
C GLY A 354 -21.24 5.49 -6.88
N LEU A 355 -20.05 5.07 -6.43
CA LEU A 355 -19.41 3.78 -6.70
C LEU A 355 -19.58 2.78 -5.55
N TYR A 356 -20.36 3.10 -4.53
CA TYR A 356 -20.81 2.14 -3.54
C TYR A 356 -22.24 2.45 -3.12
N CYS A 357 -23.04 1.41 -2.86
CA CYS A 357 -24.38 1.55 -2.30
C CYS A 357 -24.44 0.79 -0.98
N GLN A 358 -24.89 1.47 0.07
CA GLN A 358 -25.14 0.86 1.37
C GLN A 358 -26.65 0.68 1.49
N THR A 359 -27.15 -0.54 1.46
CA THR A 359 -28.58 -0.82 1.72
C THR A 359 -28.93 -0.41 3.14
N ARG A 360 -29.97 0.42 3.33
CA ARG A 360 -30.31 1.01 4.63
C ARG A 360 -31.73 0.66 5.02
N ARG A 361 -31.86 -0.13 6.08
CA ARG A 361 -33.15 -0.35 6.77
C ARG A 361 -33.43 0.72 7.82
N GLU A 362 -32.38 1.40 8.28
CA GLU A 362 -32.40 2.39 9.35
C GLU A 362 -31.61 3.63 8.95
N ARG A 363 -31.82 4.71 9.69
CA ARG A 363 -31.10 5.97 9.51
C ARG A 363 -29.62 5.78 9.87
N LEU A 364 -28.72 6.09 8.96
CA LEU A 364 -27.28 5.88 9.16
C LEU A 364 -26.55 7.19 9.37
N GLU A 365 -25.67 7.23 10.38
CA GLU A 365 -24.76 8.34 10.59
C GLU A 365 -23.68 8.37 9.50
N THR A 366 -23.28 9.59 9.12
CA THR A 366 -22.23 9.81 8.12
C THR A 366 -20.97 10.37 8.77
N PRO A 367 -19.77 10.09 8.22
CA PRO A 367 -18.52 10.59 8.78
C PRO A 367 -18.38 12.12 8.76
N ASP A 368 -19.18 12.84 7.98
CA ASP A 368 -19.24 14.30 7.95
C ASP A 368 -20.31 14.89 8.90
N GLY A 369 -20.88 14.08 9.79
CA GLY A 369 -21.80 14.51 10.84
C GLY A 369 -23.27 14.63 10.40
N GLY A 370 -23.57 14.27 9.15
CA GLY A 370 -24.95 14.18 8.65
C GLY A 370 -25.59 12.81 8.88
N PHE A 371 -26.75 12.62 8.27
CA PHE A 371 -27.48 11.35 8.31
C PHE A 371 -27.96 10.97 6.92
N LEU A 372 -28.04 9.66 6.70
CA LEU A 372 -28.63 9.06 5.53
C LEU A 372 -29.94 8.38 5.92
N GLU A 373 -31.03 8.83 5.31
CA GLU A 373 -32.35 8.28 5.59
C GLU A 373 -32.50 6.84 5.04
N PRO A 374 -33.38 6.02 5.62
CA PRO A 374 -33.66 4.67 5.15
C PRO A 374 -34.15 4.66 3.70
N GLU A 375 -33.78 3.63 2.93
CA GLU A 375 -34.36 3.43 1.61
C GLU A 375 -35.72 2.73 1.72
N PRO A 376 -36.71 3.10 0.88
CA PRO A 376 -37.97 2.35 0.81
C PRO A 376 -37.69 0.90 0.41
N VAL A 377 -38.28 -0.05 1.14
CA VAL A 377 -38.10 -1.48 0.88
C VAL A 377 -38.71 -1.82 -0.48
N PHE A 378 -37.87 -2.08 -1.48
CA PHE A 378 -38.32 -2.63 -2.75
C PHE A 378 -38.53 -4.14 -2.58
N GLY A 379 -39.67 -4.66 -3.06
CA GLY A 379 -39.97 -6.09 -3.03
C GLY A 379 -38.97 -6.90 -3.87
N PHE A 380 -38.75 -8.17 -3.49
CA PHE A 380 -37.79 -9.08 -4.13
C PHE A 380 -37.97 -9.25 -5.65
N ASP A 381 -39.15 -8.95 -6.19
CA ASP A 381 -39.50 -9.13 -7.60
C ASP A 381 -39.11 -7.95 -8.50
N ASN A 382 -38.69 -6.81 -7.93
CA ASN A 382 -38.19 -5.69 -8.71
C ASN A 382 -36.66 -5.59 -8.59
N PRO A 383 -35.88 -5.73 -9.68
CA PRO A 383 -34.47 -5.41 -9.63
C PRO A 383 -34.33 -3.96 -9.18
N HIS A 384 -33.53 -3.72 -8.13
CA HIS A 384 -33.36 -2.38 -7.57
C HIS A 384 -33.06 -1.39 -8.71
N PRO A 385 -33.76 -0.24 -8.80
CA PRO A 385 -33.55 0.76 -9.86
C PRO A 385 -32.08 1.19 -10.03
N TRP A 386 -31.30 1.05 -8.96
CA TRP A 386 -29.89 1.40 -8.87
C TRP A 386 -28.95 0.38 -9.52
N GLU A 387 -29.34 -0.89 -9.71
CA GLU A 387 -28.42 -1.91 -10.26
C GLU A 387 -27.93 -1.55 -11.68
N GLY A 388 -28.81 -0.98 -12.51
CA GLY A 388 -28.47 -0.53 -13.86
C GLY A 388 -27.54 0.70 -13.84
N SER A 389 -27.91 1.73 -13.07
CA SER A 389 -27.12 2.97 -12.95
C SER A 389 -25.74 2.73 -12.31
N TYR A 390 -25.67 1.79 -11.37
CA TYR A 390 -24.46 1.49 -10.62
C TYR A 390 -23.45 0.70 -11.45
N ALA A 391 -23.90 -0.36 -12.12
CA ALA A 391 -23.06 -1.12 -13.05
C ALA A 391 -22.49 -0.19 -14.14
N GLN A 392 -23.33 0.70 -14.68
CA GLN A 392 -22.92 1.67 -15.69
C GLN A 392 -21.81 2.60 -15.19
N LYS A 393 -21.85 3.08 -13.94
CA LYS A 393 -20.77 3.91 -13.36
C LYS A 393 -19.46 3.13 -13.22
N TRP A 394 -19.52 1.86 -12.83
CA TRP A 394 -18.33 0.99 -12.82
C TRP A 394 -17.79 0.78 -14.24
N LEU A 395 -18.65 0.60 -15.23
CA LEU A 395 -18.24 0.46 -16.63
C LEU A 395 -17.60 1.76 -17.17
N GLN A 396 -18.17 2.92 -16.86
CA GLN A 396 -17.62 4.24 -17.21
C GLN A 396 -16.22 4.43 -16.62
N LEU A 397 -16.02 4.07 -15.35
CA LEU A 397 -14.70 4.11 -14.72
C LEU A 397 -13.70 3.17 -15.41
N GLY A 398 -14.17 2.03 -15.91
CA GLY A 398 -13.40 1.08 -16.72
C GLY A 398 -13.19 1.53 -18.18
N GLY A 399 -13.53 2.78 -18.53
CA GLY A 399 -13.30 3.34 -19.86
C GLY A 399 -14.31 2.90 -20.93
N ALA A 400 -15.37 2.18 -20.55
CA ALA A 400 -16.45 1.84 -21.48
C ALA A 400 -17.31 3.08 -21.76
N LYS A 401 -17.44 3.44 -23.03
CA LYS A 401 -18.39 4.44 -23.52
C LYS A 401 -19.57 3.69 -24.14
N GLU A 402 -20.78 4.18 -23.91
CA GLU A 402 -22.01 3.66 -24.56
C GLU A 402 -21.97 3.77 -26.08
#